data_AF-A0AAU6HFJ1-F1
#
_entry.id   AF-A0AAU6HFJ1-F1
#
_cell.length_a   1.000
_cell.length_b   1.000
_cell.length_c   1.000
_cell.angle_alpha   90.00
_cell.angle_beta   90.00
_cell.angle_gamma   90.00
#
_symmetry.space_group_name_H-M   'P 1'
#
loop_
_entity.id
_entity.type
_entity.pdbx_description
1 polymer ?
#
loop_
_entity_poly.entity_id
_entity_poly.type
_entity_poly.pdbx_seq_one_letter_code
_entity_poly.pdbx_strand_id
1 'polypeptide(L)'
;MAVSKRLRYEILRRDNHTCRYCGATAPDAPLRIDHVTPVALGGADTPDNLVTACQDCNSGKSSATTDATVVADVEQSALRWAAAMQQAADNVLRQEEPKVEYRQTFLDQWTRWGTGEGDARKAIELPPDWKASIERFRSAGLPDWAWNDIVDASMGNQKVKNSSKFKYACGIAWNQVTVIQQEARRLLGTGSDAGEGPDELESAVTVGAVALWAYISCRDPEPAERAELEKSALTALHSGEEPMQVIKAGEWAAYFGHATIHEGLEAIAENERRSAETNWRNAWFAATGGQFPDEDSSATFWAHCERLYSAGVGGPEMKTAGFVAGYHLSTVPHYGIDRATLKQAGITSSVERATDIWVTSFRAATDRWPSPAEKGRFAAQLERLRDEGGFLVGDVNGAAVAAGANQEADLYWNLPRQLKATVAAGFPLSKEEV
;
A
#
# COMPACT_ATOMS: atom_id res chain seq x y z
N MET A 1 13.76 25.49 6.21
CA MET A 1 14.68 26.11 5.22
C MET A 1 13.93 26.25 3.91
N ALA A 2 14.33 27.14 3.00
CA ALA A 2 13.64 27.28 1.72
C ALA A 2 14.15 26.22 0.72
N VAL A 3 13.22 25.52 0.06
CA VAL A 3 13.51 24.54 -1.00
C VAL A 3 14.43 25.18 -2.06
N SER A 4 15.52 24.50 -2.42
CA SER A 4 16.51 25.04 -3.36
C SER A 4 15.90 25.31 -4.74
N LYS A 5 16.42 26.32 -5.46
CA LYS A 5 15.93 26.66 -6.82
C LYS A 5 16.03 25.48 -7.79
N ARG A 6 17.08 24.67 -7.66
CA ARG A 6 17.30 23.47 -8.47
C ARG A 6 16.21 22.42 -8.21
N LEU A 7 16.01 22.06 -6.95
CA LEU A 7 14.99 21.08 -6.55
C LEU A 7 13.59 21.54 -6.96
N ARG A 8 13.29 22.83 -6.78
CA ARG A 8 12.03 23.43 -7.24
C ARG A 8 11.81 23.26 -8.74
N TYR A 9 12.83 23.47 -9.57
CA TYR A 9 12.72 23.25 -11.01
C TYR A 9 12.55 21.77 -11.36
N GLU A 10 13.26 20.88 -10.69
CA GLU A 10 13.15 19.43 -10.89
C GLU A 10 11.74 18.91 -10.58
N ILE A 11 11.10 19.39 -9.50
CA ILE A 11 9.72 19.02 -9.14
C ILE A 11 8.70 19.60 -10.12
N LEU A 12 8.84 20.87 -10.51
CA LEU A 12 7.97 21.47 -11.53
C LEU A 12 8.06 20.71 -12.87
N ARG A 13 9.26 20.30 -13.27
CA ARG A 13 9.48 19.52 -14.49
C ARG A 13 8.90 18.10 -14.37
N ARG A 14 9.10 17.42 -13.23
CA ARG A 14 8.53 16.09 -12.95
C ARG A 14 7.01 16.12 -13.08
N ASP A 15 6.39 17.16 -12.53
CA ASP A 15 4.94 17.32 -12.49
C ASP A 15 4.39 17.98 -13.76
N ASN A 16 5.20 18.13 -14.80
CA ASN A 16 4.85 18.72 -16.09
C ASN A 16 4.25 20.14 -15.99
N HIS A 17 4.70 20.93 -15.02
CA HIS A 17 4.13 22.24 -14.70
C HIS A 17 2.61 22.20 -14.48
N THR A 18 2.14 21.13 -13.83
CA THR A 18 0.74 20.89 -13.49
C THR A 18 0.57 20.74 -11.99
N CYS A 19 -0.42 21.43 -11.42
CA CYS A 19 -0.85 21.22 -10.04
C CYS A 19 -1.28 19.77 -9.85
N ARG A 20 -0.64 19.07 -8.90
CA ARG A 20 -0.93 17.66 -8.61
C ARG A 20 -2.25 17.45 -7.87
N TYR A 21 -2.86 18.52 -7.35
CA TYR A 21 -4.13 18.45 -6.63
C TYR A 21 -5.34 18.65 -7.54
N CYS A 22 -5.32 19.69 -8.38
CA CYS A 22 -6.48 20.07 -9.20
C CYS A 22 -6.24 19.98 -10.71
N GLY A 23 -5.01 19.70 -11.16
CA GLY A 23 -4.69 19.63 -12.59
C GLY A 23 -4.48 20.98 -13.28
N ALA A 24 -4.56 22.12 -12.57
CA ALA A 24 -4.31 23.44 -13.16
C ALA A 24 -2.86 23.59 -13.65
N THR A 25 -2.65 24.27 -14.77
CA THR A 25 -1.33 24.44 -15.41
C THR A 25 -0.90 25.92 -15.48
N ALA A 26 0.40 26.16 -15.64
CA ALA A 26 0.90 27.51 -15.93
C ALA A 26 0.71 27.86 -17.42
N PRO A 27 0.44 29.14 -17.78
CA PRO A 27 0.46 30.34 -16.94
C PRO A 27 -0.85 30.67 -16.22
N ASP A 28 -1.95 29.95 -16.53
CA ASP A 28 -3.30 30.27 -16.04
C ASP A 28 -3.43 30.16 -14.52
N ALA A 29 -2.61 29.33 -13.87
CA ALA A 29 -2.50 29.24 -12.42
C ALA A 29 -1.05 29.44 -11.93
N PRO A 30 -0.79 30.32 -10.94
CA PRO A 30 0.53 30.48 -10.35
C PRO A 30 0.93 29.21 -9.57
N LEU A 31 2.03 28.58 -9.96
CA LEU A 31 2.50 27.33 -9.35
C LEU A 31 3.55 27.57 -8.24
N ARG A 32 3.44 26.76 -7.19
CA ARG A 32 4.32 26.70 -6.01
C ARG A 32 4.73 25.24 -5.80
N ILE A 33 5.79 25.06 -5.02
CA ILE A 33 6.14 23.75 -4.48
C ILE A 33 5.53 23.68 -3.09
N ASP A 34 4.77 22.63 -2.86
CA ASP A 34 4.09 22.34 -1.61
C ASP A 34 4.64 21.06 -1.00
N HIS A 35 4.69 21.01 0.33
CA HIS A 35 5.03 19.81 1.05
C HIS A 35 3.77 18.97 1.26
N VAL A 36 3.79 17.72 0.80
CA VAL A 36 2.67 16.79 1.00
C VAL A 36 2.43 16.61 2.50
N THR A 37 3.48 16.33 3.26
CA THR A 37 3.53 16.43 4.72
C THR A 37 4.07 17.80 5.12
N PRO A 38 3.29 18.65 5.83
CA PRO A 38 3.75 19.96 6.27
C PRO A 38 5.06 19.91 7.05
N VAL A 39 5.91 20.93 6.87
CA VAL A 39 7.18 21.07 7.61
C VAL A 39 6.95 21.09 9.12
N ALA A 40 5.84 21.67 9.60
CA ALA A 40 5.47 21.69 11.02
C ALA A 40 5.20 20.28 11.59
N LEU A 41 4.91 19.30 10.73
CA LEU A 41 4.70 17.89 11.08
C LEU A 41 5.93 17.03 10.75
N GLY A 42 7.10 17.64 10.52
CA GLY A 42 8.35 16.94 10.24
C GLY A 42 8.60 16.59 8.78
N GLY A 43 7.81 17.15 7.85
CA GLY A 43 8.00 16.95 6.42
C GLY A 43 9.39 17.38 5.94
N ALA A 44 10.10 16.46 5.28
CA ALA A 44 11.45 16.70 4.74
C ALA A 44 11.39 17.39 3.37
N ASP A 45 12.47 18.10 3.01
CA ASP A 45 12.67 18.72 1.69
C ASP A 45 13.14 17.67 0.65
N THR A 46 12.48 16.52 0.58
CA THR A 46 12.80 15.43 -0.35
C THR A 46 11.85 15.42 -1.54
N PRO A 47 12.28 14.98 -2.74
CA PRO A 47 11.41 14.94 -3.92
C PRO A 47 10.08 14.21 -3.70
N ASP A 48 10.09 13.14 -2.89
CA ASP A 48 8.89 12.32 -2.62
C ASP A 48 7.86 13.04 -1.73
N ASN A 49 8.29 14.04 -0.95
CA ASN A 49 7.43 14.85 -0.10
C ASN A 49 7.11 16.23 -0.72
N LEU A 50 7.61 16.53 -1.92
CA LEU A 50 7.40 17.81 -2.61
C LEU A 50 6.55 17.60 -3.86
N VAL A 51 5.54 18.45 -4.04
CA VAL A 51 4.68 18.43 -5.23
C VAL A 51 4.43 19.84 -5.76
N THR A 52 4.11 19.93 -7.04
CA THR A 52 3.62 21.16 -7.66
C THR A 52 2.18 21.41 -7.26
N ALA A 53 1.89 22.59 -6.70
CA ALA A 53 0.55 23.01 -6.30
C ALA A 53 0.24 24.41 -6.85
N CYS A 54 -1.01 24.67 -7.26
CA CYS A 54 -1.43 26.04 -7.55
C CYS A 54 -1.60 26.84 -6.27
N GLN A 55 -1.60 28.17 -6.39
CA GLN A 55 -1.77 29.07 -5.26
C GLN A 55 -3.04 28.78 -4.45
N ASP A 56 -4.15 28.44 -5.09
CA ASP A 56 -5.43 28.19 -4.40
C ASP A 56 -5.41 26.90 -3.58
N CYS A 57 -4.92 25.80 -4.16
CA CYS A 57 -4.74 24.53 -3.43
C CYS A 57 -3.72 24.67 -2.29
N ASN A 58 -2.63 25.40 -2.53
CA ASN A 58 -1.59 25.63 -1.52
C ASN A 58 -2.10 26.53 -0.38
N SER A 59 -2.96 27.51 -0.68
CA SER A 59 -3.54 28.43 0.32
C SER A 59 -4.70 27.79 1.07
N GLY A 60 -5.46 26.89 0.44
CA GLY A 60 -6.53 26.11 1.06
C GLY A 60 -6.06 25.22 2.21
N LYS A 61 -4.77 24.83 2.23
CA LYS A 61 -4.14 24.15 3.38
C LYS A 61 -3.87 25.08 4.58
N SER A 62 -3.87 26.39 4.39
CA SER A 62 -3.61 27.39 5.44
C SER A 62 -4.86 28.08 5.99
N SER A 63 -6.05 27.79 5.44
CA SER A 63 -7.29 28.49 5.79
C SER A 63 -8.53 27.58 5.79
N ALA A 64 -8.48 26.44 6.47
CA ALA A 64 -9.68 25.76 6.92
C ALA A 64 -10.04 26.27 8.32
N THR A 65 -10.96 27.24 8.39
CA THR A 65 -11.58 27.68 9.64
C THR A 65 -12.32 26.51 10.29
N THR A 66 -12.03 26.33 11.57
CA THR A 66 -12.51 25.33 12.54
C THR A 66 -14.04 25.17 12.53
N ASP A 67 -14.48 23.92 12.31
CA ASP A 67 -15.82 23.46 12.69
C ASP A 67 -15.68 22.26 13.65
N ALA A 68 -16.53 22.19 14.68
CA ALA A 68 -16.31 21.42 15.90
C ALA A 68 -16.25 19.89 15.71
N THR A 69 -16.64 19.37 14.55
CA THR A 69 -16.53 17.95 14.18
C THR A 69 -15.12 17.57 13.72
N VAL A 70 -14.34 18.52 13.17
CA VAL A 70 -12.93 18.30 12.78
C VAL A 70 -12.03 18.15 14.01
N VAL A 71 -12.39 18.74 15.14
CA VAL A 71 -11.59 18.69 16.38
C VAL A 71 -11.56 17.27 16.98
N ALA A 72 -12.63 16.49 16.84
CA ALA A 72 -12.67 15.10 17.34
C ALA A 72 -11.83 14.13 16.48
N ASP A 73 -11.84 14.31 15.16
CA ASP A 73 -11.01 13.53 14.23
C ASP A 73 -9.54 13.94 14.28
N VAL A 74 -9.25 15.22 14.57
CA VAL A 74 -7.88 15.71 14.81
C VAL A 74 -7.33 15.17 16.13
N GLU A 75 -8.15 15.00 17.17
CA GLU A 75 -7.71 14.41 18.43
C GLU A 75 -7.41 12.90 18.28
N GLN A 76 -8.26 12.13 17.59
CA GLN A 76 -7.97 10.73 17.26
C GLN A 76 -6.79 10.55 16.31
N SER A 77 -6.65 11.43 15.31
CA SER A 77 -5.52 11.41 14.38
C SER A 77 -4.22 11.84 15.05
N ALA A 78 -4.27 12.78 16.00
CA ALA A 78 -3.13 13.18 16.83
C ALA A 78 -2.72 12.06 17.80
N LEU A 79 -3.68 11.32 18.38
CA LEU A 79 -3.40 10.15 19.21
C LEU A 79 -2.79 8.99 18.40
N ARG A 80 -3.32 8.72 17.19
CA ARG A 80 -2.76 7.72 16.27
C ARG A 80 -1.35 8.11 15.80
N TRP A 81 -1.12 9.39 15.50
CA TRP A 81 0.20 9.89 15.15
C TRP A 81 1.17 9.86 16.34
N ALA A 82 0.73 10.22 17.55
CA ALA A 82 1.54 10.11 18.75
C ALA A 82 1.93 8.66 19.06
N ALA A 83 1.00 7.71 18.89
CA ALA A 83 1.27 6.28 19.01
C ALA A 83 2.23 5.80 17.91
N ALA A 84 2.05 6.24 16.66
CA ALA A 84 2.96 5.92 15.56
C ALA A 84 4.37 6.50 15.77
N MET A 85 4.48 7.71 16.32
CA MET A 85 5.75 8.36 16.65
C MET A 85 6.44 7.70 17.84
N GLN A 86 5.70 7.27 18.87
CA GLN A 86 6.24 6.45 19.96
C GLN A 86 6.73 5.10 19.44
N GLN A 87 5.94 4.42 18.61
CA GLN A 87 6.34 3.16 17.98
C GLN A 87 7.57 3.32 17.09
N ALA A 88 7.68 4.43 16.34
CA ALA A 88 8.84 4.75 15.53
C ALA A 88 10.07 5.06 16.40
N ALA A 89 9.91 5.80 17.50
CA ALA A 89 10.96 6.05 18.47
C ALA A 89 11.44 4.73 19.11
N ASP A 90 10.52 3.84 19.50
CA ASP A 90 10.83 2.52 20.05
C ASP A 90 11.51 1.61 19.03
N ASN A 91 11.16 1.71 17.74
CA ASN A 91 11.85 0.99 16.67
C ASN A 91 13.27 1.52 16.46
N VAL A 92 13.48 2.83 16.50
CA VAL A 92 14.80 3.44 16.43
C VAL A 92 15.63 3.05 17.65
N LEU A 93 15.05 3.09 18.85
CA LEU A 93 15.71 2.65 20.09
C LEU A 93 16.08 1.17 20.02
N ARG A 94 15.18 0.28 19.57
CA ARG A 94 15.48 -1.14 19.35
C ARG A 94 16.53 -1.39 18.27
N GLN A 95 16.71 -0.50 17.31
CA GLN A 95 17.80 -0.57 16.34
C GLN A 95 19.13 -0.02 16.88
N GLU A 96 19.09 0.93 17.81
CA GLU A 96 20.25 1.53 18.47
C GLU A 96 20.77 0.70 19.65
N GLU A 97 19.88 -0.01 20.37
CA GLU A 97 20.22 -0.83 21.54
C GLU A 97 21.26 -1.92 21.22
N PRO A 98 21.14 -2.72 20.13
CA PRO A 98 22.19 -3.64 19.71
C PRO A 98 23.51 -2.97 19.32
N LYS A 99 23.49 -1.69 18.89
CA LYS A 99 24.71 -0.94 18.56
C LYS A 99 25.42 -0.46 19.82
N VAL A 100 24.65 -0.01 20.81
CA VAL A 100 25.17 0.47 22.10
C VAL A 100 25.74 -0.70 22.89
N GLU A 101 25.00 -1.80 23.01
CA GLU A 101 25.43 -3.01 23.71
C GLU A 101 26.72 -3.58 23.09
N TYR A 102 26.77 -3.72 21.76
CA TYR A 102 27.95 -4.20 21.06
C TYR A 102 29.20 -3.32 21.30
N ARG A 103 29.03 -1.99 21.30
CA ARG A 103 30.12 -1.05 21.62
C ARG A 103 30.54 -1.13 23.07
N GLN A 104 29.59 -1.33 23.98
CA GLN A 104 29.86 -1.47 25.41
C GLN A 104 30.65 -2.74 25.67
N THR A 105 30.27 -3.87 25.07
CA THR A 105 31.03 -5.13 25.13
C THR A 105 32.48 -4.93 24.71
N PHE A 106 32.73 -4.24 23.58
CA PHE A 106 34.10 -3.90 23.16
C PHE A 106 34.83 -3.03 24.19
N LEU A 107 34.18 -1.97 24.71
CA LEU A 107 34.78 -1.06 25.69
C LEU A 107 35.12 -1.77 27.00
N ASP A 108 34.26 -2.68 27.46
CA ASP A 108 34.50 -3.46 28.67
C ASP A 108 35.72 -4.34 28.50
N GLN A 109 35.89 -4.96 27.33
CA GLN A 109 37.12 -5.72 27.03
C GLN A 109 38.34 -4.80 26.91
N TRP A 110 38.21 -3.65 26.26
CA TRP A 110 39.33 -2.73 26.02
C TRP A 110 39.86 -2.09 27.31
N THR A 111 38.95 -1.63 28.17
CA THR A 111 39.28 -0.91 29.41
C THR A 111 39.81 -1.84 30.51
N ARG A 112 39.64 -3.17 30.37
CA ARG A 112 40.36 -4.17 31.18
C ARG A 112 41.87 -4.03 31.08
N TRP A 113 42.41 -3.32 30.09
CA TRP A 113 43.83 -3.16 29.82
C TRP A 113 44.31 -1.72 29.98
N GLY A 114 45.50 -1.55 30.55
CA GLY A 114 46.12 -0.24 30.83
C GLY A 114 47.58 -0.37 31.25
N THR A 115 48.32 0.73 31.18
CA THR A 115 49.74 0.82 31.56
C THR A 115 49.90 1.32 32.99
N GLY A 116 50.64 0.60 33.82
CA GLY A 116 50.84 0.91 35.25
C GLY A 116 50.18 -0.11 36.17
N GLU A 117 50.58 -0.15 37.45
CA GLU A 117 50.02 -1.03 38.49
C GLU A 117 49.13 -0.25 39.46
N GLY A 118 48.08 -0.90 39.98
CA GLY A 118 47.17 -0.32 40.98
C GLY A 118 46.49 0.97 40.50
N ASP A 119 46.45 1.98 41.37
CA ASP A 119 45.79 3.27 41.12
C ASP A 119 46.50 4.15 40.06
N ALA A 120 47.69 3.77 39.59
CA ALA A 120 48.43 4.48 38.54
C ALA A 120 48.16 3.94 37.12
N ARG A 121 47.16 3.06 36.96
CA ARG A 121 46.84 2.40 35.69
C ARG A 121 46.22 3.38 34.69
N LYS A 122 46.98 3.76 33.66
CA LYS A 122 46.50 4.59 32.55
C LYS A 122 45.90 3.73 31.43
N ALA A 123 44.63 3.97 31.10
CA ALA A 123 43.96 3.28 30.00
C ALA A 123 44.68 3.50 28.66
N ILE A 124 44.67 2.50 27.79
CA ILE A 124 45.21 2.63 26.43
C ILE A 124 44.21 3.46 25.61
N GLU A 125 44.67 4.61 25.11
CA GLU A 125 43.84 5.58 24.41
C GLU A 125 43.32 5.02 23.07
N LEU A 126 42.02 5.22 22.82
CA LEU A 126 41.35 4.88 21.57
C LEU A 126 41.37 6.09 20.61
N PRO A 127 41.48 5.86 19.29
CA PRO A 127 41.43 6.95 18.32
C PRO A 127 40.00 7.53 18.21
N PRO A 128 39.82 8.80 17.82
CA PRO A 128 38.51 9.47 17.85
C PRO A 128 37.40 8.78 17.03
N ASP A 129 37.77 8.05 15.99
CA ASP A 129 36.89 7.36 15.05
C ASP A 129 36.63 5.87 15.42
N TRP A 130 37.08 5.44 16.60
CA TRP A 130 36.97 4.03 17.02
C TRP A 130 35.53 3.50 16.95
N LYS A 131 34.53 4.31 17.33
CA LYS A 131 33.11 3.94 17.29
C LYS A 131 32.63 3.55 15.89
N ALA A 132 33.06 4.30 14.87
CA ALA A 132 32.72 4.02 13.48
C ALA A 132 33.42 2.74 12.98
N SER A 133 34.62 2.46 13.47
CA SER A 133 35.34 1.21 13.16
C SER A 133 34.64 -0.01 13.77
N ILE A 134 34.23 0.07 15.04
CA ILE A 134 33.45 -1.01 15.71
C ILE A 134 32.13 -1.26 15.00
N GLU A 135 31.45 -0.20 14.56
CA GLU A 135 30.20 -0.33 13.78
C GLU A 135 30.41 -1.10 12.47
N ARG A 136 31.51 -0.84 11.74
CA ARG A 136 31.84 -1.55 10.51
C ARG A 136 32.03 -3.05 10.75
N PHE A 137 32.62 -3.45 11.87
CA PHE A 137 32.79 -4.87 12.22
C PHE A 137 31.46 -5.54 12.56
N ARG A 138 30.58 -4.86 13.30
CA ARG A 138 29.21 -5.32 13.57
C ARG A 138 28.44 -5.52 12.27
N SER A 139 28.48 -4.54 11.36
CA SER A 139 27.84 -4.63 10.05
C SER A 139 28.46 -5.71 9.14
N ALA A 140 29.74 -6.02 9.33
CA ALA A 140 30.42 -7.09 8.59
C ALA A 140 30.20 -8.50 9.18
N GLY A 141 29.44 -8.62 10.27
CA GLY A 141 29.02 -9.89 10.87
C GLY A 141 29.95 -10.43 11.96
N LEU A 142 30.81 -9.60 12.55
CA LEU A 142 31.64 -10.04 13.68
C LEU A 142 30.78 -10.11 14.95
N PRO A 143 30.69 -11.28 15.63
CA PRO A 143 29.94 -11.38 16.88
C PRO A 143 30.62 -10.63 18.03
N ASP A 144 29.84 -10.22 19.02
CA ASP A 144 30.27 -9.38 20.15
C ASP A 144 31.26 -10.09 21.08
N TRP A 145 31.04 -11.38 21.36
CA TRP A 145 31.91 -12.20 22.20
C TRP A 145 33.34 -12.31 21.64
N ALA A 146 33.53 -12.18 20.32
CA ALA A 146 34.84 -12.27 19.68
C ALA A 146 35.79 -11.15 20.11
N TRP A 147 35.25 -10.03 20.61
CA TRP A 147 36.08 -8.94 21.12
C TRP A 147 36.95 -9.34 22.30
N ASN A 148 36.55 -10.32 23.11
CA ASN A 148 37.38 -10.82 24.21
C ASN A 148 38.73 -11.34 23.70
N ASP A 149 38.70 -12.28 22.75
CA ASP A 149 39.90 -12.88 22.17
C ASP A 149 40.72 -11.87 21.35
N ILE A 150 40.06 -11.01 20.57
CA ILE A 150 40.72 -10.00 19.74
C ILE A 150 41.50 -9.02 20.62
N VAL A 151 40.88 -8.54 21.70
CA VAL A 151 41.49 -7.57 22.61
C VAL A 151 42.63 -8.23 23.39
N ASP A 152 42.43 -9.42 23.95
CA ASP A 152 43.47 -10.11 24.72
C ASP A 152 44.68 -10.47 23.85
N ALA A 153 44.48 -10.94 22.62
CA ALA A 153 45.55 -11.19 21.66
C ALA A 153 46.29 -9.89 21.25
N SER A 154 45.56 -8.80 21.10
CA SER A 154 46.14 -7.49 20.76
C SER A 154 46.99 -6.95 21.89
N MET A 155 46.47 -6.99 23.12
CA MET A 155 47.10 -6.43 24.31
C MET A 155 48.28 -7.28 24.78
N GLY A 156 48.17 -8.61 24.72
CA GLY A 156 49.24 -9.55 25.05
C GLY A 156 50.47 -9.50 24.14
N ASN A 157 50.36 -8.92 22.93
CA ASN A 157 51.48 -8.81 22.01
C ASN A 157 52.45 -7.68 22.38
N GLN A 158 53.53 -8.00 23.11
CA GLN A 158 54.54 -7.01 23.56
C GLN A 158 55.32 -6.32 22.42
N LYS A 159 55.28 -6.85 21.18
CA LYS A 159 55.97 -6.25 20.03
C LYS A 159 55.21 -5.06 19.42
N VAL A 160 53.91 -4.93 19.72
CA VAL A 160 53.06 -3.86 19.19
C VAL A 160 53.03 -2.69 20.18
N LYS A 161 53.34 -1.48 19.70
CA LYS A 161 53.26 -0.25 20.49
C LYS A 161 51.81 0.04 20.91
N ASN A 162 51.62 0.61 22.11
CA ASN A 162 50.29 0.95 22.65
C ASN A 162 49.45 1.82 21.69
N SER A 163 50.08 2.80 21.03
CA SER A 163 49.43 3.66 20.03
C SER A 163 48.93 2.91 18.78
N SER A 164 49.42 1.70 18.54
CA SER A 164 49.08 0.86 17.39
C SER A 164 48.24 -0.37 17.75
N LYS A 165 47.92 -0.56 19.04
CA LYS A 165 47.14 -1.70 19.53
C LYS A 165 45.75 -1.74 18.91
N PHE A 166 45.08 -0.59 18.77
CA PHE A 166 43.75 -0.53 18.18
C PHE A 166 43.77 -0.94 16.70
N LYS A 167 44.74 -0.41 15.93
CA LYS A 167 44.93 -0.78 14.53
C LYS A 167 45.24 -2.27 14.38
N TYR A 168 46.03 -2.83 15.30
CA TYR A 168 46.34 -4.26 15.32
C TYR A 168 45.10 -5.12 15.64
N ALA A 169 44.29 -4.70 16.62
CA ALA A 169 43.01 -5.32 16.94
C ALA A 169 42.04 -5.31 15.75
N CYS A 170 41.93 -4.18 15.04
CA CYS A 170 41.15 -4.09 13.81
C CYS A 170 41.64 -5.07 12.72
N GLY A 171 42.96 -5.31 12.64
CA GLY A 171 43.52 -6.30 11.71
C GLY A 171 43.11 -7.73 12.06
N ILE A 172 43.15 -8.10 13.34
CA ILE A 172 42.68 -9.41 13.82
C ILE A 172 41.18 -9.56 13.58
N ALA A 173 40.39 -8.52 13.86
CA ALA A 173 38.96 -8.49 13.62
C ALA A 173 38.60 -8.73 12.14
N TRP A 174 39.29 -8.05 11.20
CA TRP A 174 39.07 -8.29 9.77
C TRP A 174 39.47 -9.70 9.32
N ASN A 175 40.50 -10.29 9.92
CA ASN A 175 40.86 -11.68 9.64
C ASN A 175 39.76 -12.63 10.12
N GLN A 176 39.20 -12.43 11.31
CA GLN A 176 38.07 -13.23 11.80
C GLN A 176 36.81 -13.04 10.95
N VAL A 177 36.48 -11.81 10.56
CA VAL A 177 35.40 -11.54 9.60
C VAL A 177 35.64 -12.26 8.28
N THR A 178 36.88 -12.28 7.78
CA THR A 178 37.23 -13.00 6.55
C THR A 178 37.01 -14.50 6.70
N VAL A 179 37.36 -15.08 7.85
CA VAL A 179 37.10 -16.50 8.15
C VAL A 179 35.59 -16.78 8.21
N ILE A 180 34.81 -15.94 8.90
CA ILE A 180 33.35 -16.08 8.97
C ILE A 180 32.73 -15.97 7.56
N GLN A 181 33.18 -15.02 6.75
CA GLN A 181 32.70 -14.85 5.38
C GLN A 181 33.16 -15.98 4.45
N GLN A 182 34.37 -16.52 4.62
CA GLN A 182 34.83 -17.69 3.89
C GLN A 182 34.06 -18.94 4.29
N GLU A 183 33.73 -19.09 5.57
CA GLU A 183 32.90 -20.20 6.06
C GLU A 183 31.46 -20.06 5.57
N ALA A 184 30.88 -18.86 5.60
CA ALA A 184 29.59 -18.58 4.97
C ALA A 184 29.63 -18.88 3.47
N ARG A 185 30.69 -18.46 2.76
CA ARG A 185 30.91 -18.81 1.34
C ARG A 185 31.18 -20.29 1.12
N ARG A 186 31.72 -21.02 2.11
CA ARG A 186 31.93 -22.48 2.05
C ARG A 186 30.61 -23.19 2.25
N LEU A 187 29.77 -22.77 3.20
CA LEU A 187 28.41 -23.27 3.39
C LEU A 187 27.57 -23.02 2.13
N LEU A 188 27.71 -21.83 1.53
CA LEU A 188 27.10 -21.49 0.24
C LEU A 188 27.77 -22.22 -0.95
N GLY A 189 29.07 -22.52 -0.87
CA GLY A 189 29.90 -23.09 -1.94
C GLY A 189 29.93 -24.62 -1.98
N THR A 190 29.64 -25.29 -0.86
CA THR A 190 29.22 -26.70 -0.83
C THR A 190 27.82 -26.89 -1.43
N GLY A 191 27.13 -25.79 -1.78
CA GLY A 191 25.92 -25.76 -2.60
C GLY A 191 26.16 -25.34 -4.06
N SER A 192 27.38 -25.48 -4.62
CA SER A 192 27.67 -25.03 -5.99
C SER A 192 27.97 -26.11 -7.04
N ASP A 193 27.76 -27.40 -6.71
CA ASP A 193 27.63 -28.48 -7.70
C ASP A 193 26.56 -29.47 -7.22
N ALA A 194 25.29 -29.04 -7.25
CA ALA A 194 24.04 -29.83 -7.40
C ALA A 194 22.85 -29.15 -6.68
N GLY A 195 22.09 -28.33 -7.43
CA GLY A 195 20.70 -27.96 -7.14
C GLY A 195 20.46 -26.90 -6.05
N GLU A 196 19.91 -25.75 -6.44
CA GLU A 196 18.84 -25.16 -5.62
C GLU A 196 17.72 -26.21 -5.59
N GLY A 197 17.75 -27.08 -4.57
CA GLY A 197 16.71 -28.07 -4.40
C GLY A 197 15.39 -27.38 -4.05
N PRO A 198 14.26 -27.79 -4.64
CA PRO A 198 12.92 -27.38 -4.20
C PRO A 198 12.75 -27.41 -2.67
N ASP A 199 13.40 -28.38 -2.01
CA ASP A 199 13.32 -28.65 -0.57
C ASP A 199 13.74 -27.49 0.36
N GLU A 200 14.74 -26.65 0.03
CA GLU A 200 15.17 -25.56 0.93
C GLU A 200 14.22 -24.35 0.91
N LEU A 201 13.74 -23.97 -0.28
CA LEU A 201 12.73 -22.93 -0.45
C LEU A 201 11.40 -23.38 0.16
N GLU A 202 11.00 -24.62 -0.11
CA GLU A 202 9.81 -25.25 0.44
C GLU A 202 9.84 -25.28 1.97
N SER A 203 10.99 -25.62 2.55
CA SER A 203 11.19 -25.58 4.00
C SER A 203 11.06 -24.17 4.56
N ALA A 204 11.70 -23.17 3.95
CA ALA A 204 11.66 -21.79 4.41
C ALA A 204 10.24 -21.19 4.37
N VAL A 205 9.51 -21.42 3.28
CA VAL A 205 8.12 -20.95 3.12
C VAL A 205 7.19 -21.62 4.13
N THR A 206 7.35 -22.94 4.30
CA THR A 206 6.53 -23.73 5.22
C THR A 206 6.74 -23.28 6.67
N VAL A 207 7.98 -23.09 7.10
CA VAL A 207 8.31 -22.54 8.43
C VAL A 207 7.72 -21.14 8.60
N GLY A 208 7.83 -20.29 7.57
CA GLY A 208 7.29 -18.93 7.59
C GLY A 208 5.78 -18.89 7.76
N ALA A 209 5.03 -19.72 7.01
CA ALA A 209 3.58 -19.80 7.09
C ALA A 209 3.10 -20.25 8.48
N VAL A 210 3.75 -21.28 9.05
CA VAL A 210 3.41 -21.79 10.40
C VAL A 210 3.77 -20.77 11.49
N ALA A 211 4.91 -20.08 11.37
CA ALA A 211 5.32 -19.05 12.31
C ALA A 211 4.32 -17.88 12.33
N LEU A 212 3.85 -17.46 11.15
CA LEU A 212 2.85 -16.40 11.04
C LEU A 212 1.50 -16.84 11.61
N TRP A 213 1.09 -18.08 11.36
CA TRP A 213 -0.11 -18.65 11.95
C TRP A 213 -0.04 -18.66 13.48
N ALA A 214 1.09 -19.10 14.06
CA ALA A 214 1.29 -19.16 15.51
C ALA A 214 1.28 -17.77 16.16
N TYR A 215 1.88 -16.80 15.48
CA TYR A 215 1.86 -15.39 15.89
C TYR A 215 0.44 -14.83 15.97
N ILE A 216 -0.36 -15.01 14.92
CA ILE A 216 -1.72 -14.45 14.83
C ILE A 216 -2.69 -15.16 15.79
N SER A 217 -2.60 -16.48 15.90
CA SER A 217 -3.43 -17.27 16.83
C SER A 217 -2.99 -17.11 18.30
N CYS A 218 -1.88 -16.41 18.55
CA CYS A 218 -1.27 -16.23 19.88
C CYS A 218 -1.00 -17.55 20.61
N ARG A 219 -0.75 -18.63 19.87
CA ARG A 219 -0.41 -19.95 20.41
C ARG A 219 0.45 -20.76 19.45
N ASP A 220 1.25 -21.68 19.99
CA ASP A 220 1.91 -22.68 19.14
C ASP A 220 0.89 -23.73 18.68
N PRO A 221 0.98 -24.19 17.41
CA PRO A 221 0.17 -25.31 16.94
C PRO A 221 0.62 -26.62 17.59
N GLU A 222 -0.35 -27.47 17.93
CA GLU A 222 -0.08 -28.83 18.41
C GLU A 222 0.66 -29.64 17.33
N PRO A 223 1.43 -30.69 17.67
CA PRO A 223 2.24 -31.43 16.68
C PRO A 223 1.45 -31.93 15.46
N ALA A 224 0.20 -32.35 15.64
CA ALA A 224 -0.66 -32.79 14.54
C ALA A 224 -1.15 -31.62 13.67
N GLU A 225 -1.47 -30.47 14.27
CA GLU A 225 -1.91 -29.26 13.58
C GLU A 225 -0.76 -28.63 12.81
N ARG A 226 0.44 -28.60 13.41
CA ARG A 226 1.68 -28.22 12.74
C ARG A 226 1.93 -29.06 11.50
N ALA A 227 1.86 -30.39 11.63
CA ALA A 227 2.08 -31.28 10.49
C ALA A 227 1.08 -31.05 9.35
N GLU A 228 -0.18 -30.72 9.67
CA GLU A 228 -1.18 -30.43 8.64
C GLU A 228 -0.97 -29.06 7.98
N LEU A 229 -0.60 -28.02 8.75
CA LEU A 229 -0.22 -26.71 8.20
C LEU A 229 0.99 -26.84 7.27
N GLU A 230 2.02 -27.58 7.67
CA GLU A 230 3.23 -27.78 6.89
C GLU A 230 2.95 -28.54 5.59
N LYS A 231 2.19 -29.63 5.67
CA LYS A 231 1.74 -30.40 4.51
C LYS A 231 0.89 -29.57 3.55
N SER A 232 -0.01 -28.73 4.08
CA SER A 232 -0.85 -27.84 3.29
C SER A 232 -0.04 -26.75 2.57
N ALA A 233 0.97 -26.18 3.24
CA ALA A 233 1.90 -25.21 2.64
C ALA A 233 2.67 -25.81 1.45
N LEU A 234 3.23 -27.02 1.63
CA LEU A 234 3.95 -27.74 0.58
C LEU A 234 3.04 -28.05 -0.61
N THR A 235 1.81 -28.50 -0.34
CA THR A 235 0.83 -28.79 -1.39
C THR A 235 0.51 -27.54 -2.22
N ALA A 236 0.37 -26.37 -1.58
CA ALA A 236 0.15 -25.10 -2.26
C ALA A 236 1.34 -24.72 -3.17
N LEU A 237 2.57 -24.82 -2.65
CA LEU A 237 3.78 -24.57 -3.43
C LEU A 237 3.92 -25.50 -4.64
N HIS A 238 3.67 -26.80 -4.47
CA HIS A 238 3.71 -27.78 -5.55
C HIS A 238 2.59 -27.56 -6.58
N SER A 239 1.52 -26.88 -6.20
CA SER A 239 0.43 -26.46 -7.10
C SER A 239 0.75 -25.17 -7.87
N GLY A 240 1.91 -24.54 -7.61
CA GLY A 240 2.37 -23.33 -8.28
C GLY A 240 1.98 -22.02 -7.60
N GLU A 241 1.50 -22.07 -6.35
CA GLU A 241 1.22 -20.86 -5.57
C GLU A 241 2.50 -20.09 -5.27
N GLU A 242 2.37 -18.77 -5.25
CA GLU A 242 3.52 -17.88 -5.01
C GLU A 242 3.95 -17.95 -3.54
N PRO A 243 5.27 -18.08 -3.23
CA PRO A 243 5.78 -18.22 -1.87
C PRO A 243 5.25 -17.22 -0.83
N MET A 244 5.16 -15.93 -1.18
CA MET A 244 4.64 -14.92 -0.26
C MET A 244 3.13 -15.06 -0.02
N GLN A 245 2.34 -15.52 -1.00
CA GLN A 245 0.93 -15.85 -0.80
C GLN A 245 0.74 -17.03 0.15
N VAL A 246 1.58 -18.06 0.06
CA VAL A 246 1.54 -19.21 0.98
C VAL A 246 1.87 -18.78 2.42
N ILE A 247 2.85 -17.89 2.61
CA ILE A 247 3.15 -17.33 3.93
C ILE A 247 1.96 -16.52 4.45
N LYS A 248 1.43 -15.61 3.63
CA LYS A 248 0.28 -14.76 3.98
C LYS A 248 -0.96 -15.60 4.31
N ALA A 249 -1.18 -16.71 3.64
CA ALA A 249 -2.28 -17.62 3.94
C ALA A 249 -2.20 -18.19 5.37
N GLY A 250 -1.01 -18.30 5.97
CA GLY A 250 -0.86 -18.65 7.40
C GLY A 250 -1.50 -17.64 8.35
N GLU A 251 -1.37 -16.34 8.07
CA GLU A 251 -2.06 -15.28 8.85
C GLU A 251 -3.59 -15.42 8.74
N TRP A 252 -4.10 -15.61 7.53
CA TRP A 252 -5.53 -15.70 7.26
C TRP A 252 -6.14 -16.97 7.85
N ALA A 253 -5.43 -18.09 7.73
CA ALA A 253 -5.84 -19.34 8.37
C ALA A 253 -5.95 -19.19 9.89
N ALA A 254 -4.97 -18.55 10.54
CA ALA A 254 -5.02 -18.31 11.99
C ALA A 254 -6.16 -17.35 12.38
N TYR A 255 -6.35 -16.27 11.63
CA TYR A 255 -7.37 -15.26 11.91
C TYR A 255 -8.79 -15.85 11.94
N PHE A 256 -9.09 -16.81 11.05
CA PHE A 256 -10.39 -17.48 10.97
C PHE A 256 -10.44 -18.82 11.74
N GLY A 257 -9.35 -19.22 12.39
CA GLY A 257 -9.28 -20.47 13.16
C GLY A 257 -9.22 -21.74 12.30
N HIS A 258 -8.72 -21.62 11.07
CA HIS A 258 -8.51 -22.74 10.16
C HIS A 258 -7.22 -23.51 10.48
N ALA A 259 -7.24 -24.80 10.13
CA ALA A 259 -6.15 -25.73 10.42
C ALA A 259 -5.20 -25.94 9.24
N THR A 260 -5.50 -25.36 8.07
CA THR A 260 -4.71 -25.55 6.85
C THR A 260 -4.38 -24.22 6.16
N ILE A 261 -3.27 -24.21 5.42
CA ILE A 261 -2.86 -23.06 4.59
C ILE A 261 -3.79 -22.91 3.38
N HIS A 262 -4.34 -24.00 2.88
CA HIS A 262 -5.33 -23.99 1.80
C HIS A 262 -6.59 -23.19 2.17
N GLU A 263 -7.16 -23.42 3.35
CA GLU A 263 -8.28 -22.60 3.86
C GLU A 263 -7.89 -21.12 4.01
N GLY A 264 -6.64 -20.84 4.37
CA GLY A 264 -6.09 -19.48 4.39
C GLY A 264 -6.06 -18.82 3.01
N LEU A 265 -5.67 -19.57 1.96
CA LEU A 265 -5.70 -19.11 0.57
C LEU A 265 -7.14 -18.85 0.10
N GLU A 266 -8.07 -19.73 0.44
CA GLU A 266 -9.50 -19.53 0.15
C GLU A 266 -10.04 -18.27 0.85
N ALA A 267 -9.65 -18.03 2.11
CA ALA A 267 -10.03 -16.85 2.86
C ALA A 267 -9.45 -15.56 2.26
N ILE A 268 -8.22 -15.58 1.74
CA ILE A 268 -7.63 -14.47 0.99
C ILE A 268 -8.45 -14.18 -0.27
N ALA A 269 -8.75 -15.21 -1.07
CA ALA A 269 -9.51 -15.08 -2.30
C ALA A 269 -10.94 -14.55 -2.03
N GLU A 270 -11.58 -15.05 -0.98
CA GLU A 270 -12.90 -14.59 -0.55
C GLU A 270 -12.86 -13.13 -0.08
N ASN A 271 -11.87 -12.74 0.71
CA ASN A 271 -11.73 -11.36 1.14
C ASN A 271 -11.42 -10.40 -0.02
N GLU A 272 -10.62 -10.83 -1.00
CA GLU A 272 -10.41 -10.05 -2.21
C GLU A 272 -11.70 -9.91 -3.00
N ARG A 273 -12.50 -10.98 -3.11
CA ARG A 273 -13.84 -10.92 -3.73
C ARG A 273 -14.77 -9.95 -3.00
N ARG A 274 -14.82 -9.99 -1.67
CA ARG A 274 -15.66 -9.14 -0.80
C ARG A 274 -15.15 -7.70 -0.63
N SER A 275 -13.88 -7.43 -0.95
CA SER A 275 -13.32 -6.08 -0.85
C SER A 275 -14.05 -5.08 -1.76
N ALA A 276 -14.51 -5.54 -2.93
CA ALA A 276 -15.30 -4.72 -3.84
C ALA A 276 -16.65 -4.33 -3.24
N GLU A 277 -17.35 -5.27 -2.60
CA GLU A 277 -18.61 -5.04 -1.89
C GLU A 277 -18.42 -4.07 -0.72
N THR A 278 -17.36 -4.26 0.06
CA THR A 278 -17.05 -3.38 1.20
C THR A 278 -16.80 -1.94 0.74
N ASN A 279 -16.00 -1.76 -0.30
CA ASN A 279 -15.75 -0.44 -0.89
C ASN A 279 -17.02 0.19 -1.46
N TRP A 280 -17.84 -0.61 -2.14
CA TRP A 280 -19.12 -0.19 -2.70
C TRP A 280 -20.08 0.30 -1.61
N ARG A 281 -20.28 -0.49 -0.54
CA ARG A 281 -21.15 -0.12 0.59
C ARG A 281 -20.68 1.13 1.33
N ASN A 282 -19.37 1.26 1.55
CA ASN A 282 -18.79 2.44 2.21
C ASN A 282 -18.94 3.69 1.36
N ALA A 283 -18.70 3.60 0.05
CA ALA A 283 -18.89 4.71 -0.88
C ALA A 283 -20.37 5.10 -1.00
N TRP A 284 -21.28 4.12 -1.00
CA TRP A 284 -22.72 4.34 -0.97
C TRP A 284 -23.15 5.06 0.30
N PHE A 285 -22.71 4.60 1.46
CA PHE A 285 -22.97 5.24 2.76
C PHE A 285 -22.50 6.70 2.78
N ALA A 286 -21.31 6.98 2.26
CA ALA A 286 -20.79 8.33 2.14
C ALA A 286 -21.63 9.20 1.19
N ALA A 287 -22.07 8.64 0.05
CA ALA A 287 -22.85 9.34 -0.95
C ALA A 287 -24.30 9.65 -0.50
N THR A 288 -24.88 8.84 0.37
CA THR A 288 -26.22 9.05 0.94
C THR A 288 -26.21 9.85 2.24
N GLY A 289 -25.03 10.14 2.80
CA GLY A 289 -24.91 10.81 4.10
C GLY A 289 -25.30 9.92 5.28
N GLY A 290 -25.14 8.60 5.15
CA GLY A 290 -25.28 7.66 6.26
C GLY A 290 -26.26 6.49 6.05
N GLN A 291 -26.72 6.24 4.82
CA GLN A 291 -27.61 5.13 4.51
C GLN A 291 -26.87 4.03 3.74
N PHE A 292 -26.95 2.80 4.21
CA PHE A 292 -26.45 1.64 3.47
C PHE A 292 -27.41 1.23 2.35
N PRO A 293 -26.91 0.55 1.30
CA PRO A 293 -27.78 -0.06 0.29
C PRO A 293 -28.68 -1.13 0.91
N ASP A 294 -29.88 -1.30 0.33
CA ASP A 294 -30.80 -2.37 0.70
C ASP A 294 -30.30 -3.76 0.24
N GLU A 295 -31.01 -4.81 0.68
CA GLU A 295 -30.62 -6.20 0.43
C GLU A 295 -30.71 -6.57 -1.06
N ASP A 296 -31.71 -6.08 -1.78
CA ASP A 296 -31.89 -6.35 -3.21
C ASP A 296 -30.79 -5.68 -4.04
N SER A 297 -30.46 -4.43 -3.72
CA SER A 297 -29.35 -3.70 -4.32
C SER A 297 -28.01 -4.40 -4.06
N SER A 298 -27.81 -4.88 -2.84
CA SER A 298 -26.59 -5.61 -2.45
C SER A 298 -26.46 -6.94 -3.19
N ALA A 299 -27.55 -7.70 -3.29
CA ALA A 299 -27.60 -8.95 -4.03
C ALA A 299 -27.32 -8.75 -5.52
N THR A 300 -27.88 -7.70 -6.12
CA THR A 300 -27.66 -7.34 -7.52
C THR A 300 -26.19 -6.98 -7.78
N PHE A 301 -25.61 -6.14 -6.91
CA PHE A 301 -24.20 -5.76 -7.02
C PHE A 301 -23.27 -6.98 -6.90
N TRP A 302 -23.55 -7.87 -5.94
CA TRP A 302 -22.79 -9.09 -5.76
C TRP A 302 -22.86 -10.00 -7.01
N ALA A 303 -24.04 -10.18 -7.58
CA ALA A 303 -24.21 -10.98 -8.79
C ALA A 303 -23.40 -10.42 -9.98
N HIS A 304 -23.26 -9.10 -10.08
CA HIS A 304 -22.40 -8.48 -11.09
C HIS A 304 -20.92 -8.69 -10.82
N CYS A 305 -20.46 -8.57 -9.57
CA CYS A 305 -19.09 -8.89 -9.18
C CYS A 305 -18.73 -10.33 -9.54
N GLU A 306 -19.58 -11.30 -9.22
CA GLU A 306 -19.35 -12.73 -9.53
C GLU A 306 -19.21 -13.00 -11.03
N ARG A 307 -20.04 -12.35 -11.84
CA ARG A 307 -19.96 -12.46 -13.31
C ARG A 307 -18.67 -11.85 -13.86
N LEU A 308 -18.19 -10.76 -13.27
CA LEU A 308 -16.95 -10.11 -13.69
C LEU A 308 -15.71 -10.88 -13.22
N TYR A 309 -15.71 -11.43 -12.01
CA TYR A 309 -14.66 -12.35 -11.56
C TYR A 309 -14.60 -13.60 -12.46
N SER A 310 -15.76 -14.15 -12.83
CA SER A 310 -15.85 -15.26 -13.79
C SER A 310 -15.35 -14.88 -15.20
N ALA A 311 -15.41 -13.60 -15.56
CA ALA A 311 -14.85 -13.07 -16.81
C ALA A 311 -13.35 -12.72 -16.71
N GLY A 312 -12.72 -12.91 -15.55
CA GLY A 312 -11.27 -12.72 -15.35
C GLY A 312 -10.86 -11.34 -14.83
N VAL A 313 -11.78 -10.53 -14.32
CA VAL A 313 -11.45 -9.21 -13.74
C VAL A 313 -10.69 -9.40 -12.41
N GLY A 314 -9.58 -8.68 -12.25
CA GLY A 314 -8.73 -8.78 -11.07
C GLY A 314 -9.26 -8.00 -9.86
N GLY A 315 -8.79 -8.37 -8.66
CA GLY A 315 -9.16 -7.70 -7.40
C GLY A 315 -8.94 -6.17 -7.36
N PRO A 316 -7.81 -5.61 -7.85
CA PRO A 316 -7.59 -4.16 -7.86
C PRO A 316 -8.58 -3.39 -8.75
N GLU A 317 -8.91 -3.94 -9.91
CA GLU A 317 -9.88 -3.36 -10.85
C GLU A 317 -11.28 -3.40 -10.23
N MET A 318 -11.66 -4.52 -9.62
CA MET A 318 -12.95 -4.65 -8.95
C MET A 318 -13.11 -3.70 -7.75
N LYS A 319 -12.05 -3.50 -6.95
CA LYS A 319 -12.06 -2.54 -5.84
C LYS A 319 -12.36 -1.11 -6.32
N THR A 320 -11.79 -0.73 -7.46
CA THR A 320 -11.99 0.59 -8.06
C THR A 320 -13.40 0.71 -8.64
N ALA A 321 -13.83 -0.30 -9.40
CA ALA A 321 -15.16 -0.35 -10.01
C ALA A 321 -16.27 -0.33 -8.94
N GLY A 322 -16.10 -1.09 -7.85
CA GLY A 322 -17.03 -1.10 -6.71
C GLY A 322 -17.09 0.23 -5.98
N PHE A 323 -15.95 0.86 -5.69
CA PHE A 323 -15.90 2.18 -5.05
C PHE A 323 -16.66 3.24 -5.87
N VAL A 324 -16.40 3.30 -7.18
CA VAL A 324 -17.06 4.26 -8.07
C VAL A 324 -18.56 3.97 -8.13
N ALA A 325 -18.96 2.71 -8.40
CA ALA A 325 -20.37 2.33 -8.43
C ALA A 325 -21.10 2.71 -7.14
N GLY A 326 -20.48 2.51 -5.97
CA GLY A 326 -21.08 2.85 -4.68
C GLY A 326 -21.32 4.34 -4.55
N TYR A 327 -20.36 5.15 -4.97
CA TYR A 327 -20.48 6.61 -4.93
C TYR A 327 -21.57 7.14 -5.89
N HIS A 328 -21.79 6.44 -7.00
CA HIS A 328 -22.87 6.73 -7.95
C HIS A 328 -24.23 6.15 -7.55
N LEU A 329 -24.31 5.35 -6.47
CA LEU A 329 -25.48 4.56 -6.09
C LEU A 329 -25.92 3.58 -7.20
N SER A 330 -24.94 3.00 -7.88
CA SER A 330 -25.11 2.02 -8.93
C SER A 330 -24.80 0.62 -8.40
N THR A 331 -25.56 -0.38 -8.83
CA THR A 331 -25.29 -1.80 -8.55
C THR A 331 -24.36 -2.41 -9.60
N VAL A 332 -23.90 -1.64 -10.60
CA VAL A 332 -23.09 -2.16 -11.72
C VAL A 332 -21.65 -1.63 -11.65
N PRO A 333 -20.68 -2.45 -11.19
CA PRO A 333 -19.27 -2.07 -11.11
C PRO A 333 -18.61 -2.16 -12.49
N HIS A 334 -18.82 -1.15 -13.35
CA HIS A 334 -18.29 -1.15 -14.71
C HIS A 334 -17.14 -0.16 -14.95
N TYR A 335 -16.88 0.75 -14.01
CA TYR A 335 -15.86 1.79 -14.20
C TYR A 335 -14.46 1.18 -14.28
N GLY A 336 -13.74 1.49 -15.35
CA GLY A 336 -12.39 0.97 -15.59
C GLY A 336 -12.34 -0.46 -16.16
N ILE A 337 -13.48 -1.12 -16.35
CA ILE A 337 -13.55 -2.44 -16.97
C ILE A 337 -13.78 -2.28 -18.48
N ASP A 338 -13.00 -3.00 -19.30
CA ASP A 338 -13.12 -2.90 -20.74
C ASP A 338 -14.45 -3.48 -21.27
N ARG A 339 -14.83 -3.05 -22.47
CA ARG A 339 -16.12 -3.40 -23.07
C ARG A 339 -16.24 -4.87 -23.44
N ALA A 340 -15.15 -5.53 -23.81
CA ALA A 340 -15.19 -6.94 -24.17
C ALA A 340 -15.46 -7.79 -22.93
N THR A 341 -14.81 -7.46 -21.81
CA THR A 341 -14.99 -8.14 -20.53
C THR A 341 -16.39 -7.91 -19.95
N LEU A 342 -16.91 -6.67 -20.00
CA LEU A 342 -18.31 -6.40 -19.60
C LEU A 342 -19.31 -7.20 -20.44
N LYS A 343 -19.08 -7.29 -21.76
CA LYS A 343 -19.94 -8.07 -22.66
C LYS A 343 -19.84 -9.57 -22.38
N GLN A 344 -18.65 -10.09 -22.11
CA GLN A 344 -18.43 -11.48 -21.73
C GLN A 344 -19.11 -11.82 -20.40
N ALA A 345 -19.04 -10.91 -19.42
CA ALA A 345 -19.78 -11.01 -18.18
C ALA A 345 -21.30 -10.86 -18.39
N GLY A 346 -21.76 -10.48 -19.59
CA GLY A 346 -23.16 -10.21 -19.95
C GLY A 346 -23.75 -8.96 -19.28
N ILE A 347 -22.89 -8.04 -18.86
CA ILE A 347 -23.28 -6.78 -18.21
C ILE A 347 -23.47 -5.72 -19.29
N THR A 348 -24.71 -5.52 -19.70
CA THR A 348 -25.14 -4.51 -20.69
C THR A 348 -25.43 -3.17 -20.00
N SER A 349 -24.35 -2.44 -19.64
CA SER A 349 -24.37 -1.21 -18.82
C SER A 349 -24.85 0.08 -19.51
N SER A 350 -25.68 0.01 -20.56
CA SER A 350 -26.06 1.23 -21.31
C SER A 350 -26.83 2.24 -20.45
N VAL A 351 -27.66 1.75 -19.53
CA VAL A 351 -28.49 2.54 -18.63
C VAL A 351 -27.67 3.07 -17.45
N GLU A 352 -26.88 2.21 -16.81
CA GLU A 352 -26.07 2.56 -15.65
C GLU A 352 -24.93 3.51 -16.02
N ARG A 353 -24.39 3.38 -17.23
CA ARG A 353 -23.43 4.34 -17.76
C ARG A 353 -24.04 5.73 -17.95
N ALA A 354 -25.27 5.80 -18.43
CA ALA A 354 -25.98 7.07 -18.54
C ALA A 354 -26.23 7.69 -17.15
N THR A 355 -26.57 6.87 -16.15
CA THR A 355 -26.67 7.30 -14.75
C THR A 355 -25.36 7.83 -14.19
N ASP A 356 -24.26 7.10 -14.34
CA ASP A 356 -22.95 7.53 -13.82
C ASP A 356 -22.48 8.83 -14.50
N ILE A 357 -22.68 8.95 -15.81
CA ILE A 357 -22.38 10.17 -16.58
C ILE A 357 -23.21 11.36 -16.09
N TRP A 358 -24.51 11.16 -15.88
CA TRP A 358 -25.40 12.20 -15.40
C TRP A 358 -25.02 12.67 -13.99
N VAL A 359 -24.79 11.74 -13.06
CA VAL A 359 -24.39 12.04 -11.69
C VAL A 359 -23.06 12.79 -11.65
N THR A 360 -22.07 12.35 -12.44
CA THR A 360 -20.76 13.02 -12.52
C THR A 360 -20.90 14.46 -13.03
N SER A 361 -21.71 14.66 -14.07
CA SER A 361 -21.93 15.98 -14.68
C SER A 361 -22.73 16.90 -13.76
N PHE A 362 -23.71 16.37 -13.03
CA PHE A 362 -24.46 17.09 -12.01
C PHE A 362 -23.59 17.59 -10.88
N ARG A 363 -22.70 16.73 -10.36
CA ARG A 363 -21.76 17.13 -9.31
C ARG A 363 -20.82 18.22 -9.81
N ALA A 364 -20.27 18.06 -11.00
CA ALA A 364 -19.37 19.05 -11.59
C ALA A 364 -20.02 20.44 -11.73
N ALA A 365 -21.34 20.49 -11.96
CA ALA A 365 -22.07 21.75 -12.11
C ALA A 365 -22.53 22.40 -10.80
N THR A 366 -22.70 21.61 -9.73
CA THR A 366 -23.35 22.08 -8.49
C THR A 366 -22.48 22.02 -7.25
N ASP A 367 -21.35 21.33 -7.33
CA ASP A 367 -20.51 20.95 -6.20
C ASP A 367 -21.27 20.19 -5.09
N ARG A 368 -22.47 19.67 -5.41
CA ARG A 368 -23.27 18.77 -4.55
C ARG A 368 -23.66 17.51 -5.30
N TRP A 369 -23.99 16.47 -4.53
CA TRP A 369 -24.56 15.25 -5.09
C TRP A 369 -26.04 15.44 -5.45
N PRO A 370 -26.55 14.74 -6.48
CA PRO A 370 -27.99 14.67 -6.72
C PRO A 370 -28.66 13.97 -5.52
N SER A 371 -29.77 14.54 -5.07
CA SER A 371 -30.63 13.97 -4.03
C SER A 371 -31.25 12.64 -4.47
N PRO A 372 -31.68 11.77 -3.53
CA PRO A 372 -32.38 10.53 -3.87
C PRO A 372 -33.60 10.75 -4.79
N ALA A 373 -34.33 11.84 -4.58
CA ALA A 373 -35.47 12.21 -5.42
C ALA A 373 -35.06 12.62 -6.85
N GLU A 374 -33.93 13.32 -7.02
CA GLU A 374 -33.38 13.66 -8.35
C GLU A 374 -32.92 12.40 -9.08
N LYS A 375 -32.22 11.49 -8.38
CA LYS A 375 -31.77 10.20 -8.92
C LYS A 375 -32.94 9.32 -9.35
N GLY A 376 -33.96 9.18 -8.50
CA GLY A 376 -35.15 8.39 -8.81
C GLY A 376 -35.91 8.92 -10.03
N ARG A 377 -35.98 10.25 -10.21
CA ARG A 377 -36.58 10.84 -11.42
C ARG A 377 -35.76 10.53 -12.68
N PHE A 378 -34.43 10.61 -12.60
CA PHE A 378 -33.56 10.32 -13.75
C PHE A 378 -33.65 8.85 -14.16
N ALA A 379 -33.64 7.92 -13.20
CA ALA A 379 -33.81 6.49 -13.44
C ALA A 379 -35.15 6.18 -14.14
N ALA A 380 -36.26 6.74 -13.64
CA ALA A 380 -37.58 6.58 -14.25
C ALA A 380 -37.64 7.10 -15.70
N GLN A 381 -36.89 8.16 -16.02
CA GLN A 381 -36.79 8.69 -17.39
C GLN A 381 -35.97 7.78 -18.31
N LEU A 382 -34.89 7.18 -17.82
CA LEU A 382 -34.14 6.18 -18.57
C LEU A 382 -34.98 4.95 -18.90
N GLU A 383 -35.74 4.43 -17.92
CA GLU A 383 -36.65 3.30 -18.13
C GLU A 383 -37.71 3.63 -19.18
N ARG A 384 -38.31 4.83 -19.09
CA ARG A 384 -39.28 5.30 -20.07
C ARG A 384 -38.69 5.40 -21.48
N LEU A 385 -37.48 5.96 -21.63
CA LEU A 385 -36.81 6.08 -22.93
C LEU A 385 -36.45 4.71 -23.54
N ARG A 386 -36.08 3.75 -22.69
CA ARG A 386 -35.88 2.35 -23.09
C ARG A 386 -37.18 1.76 -23.64
N ASP A 387 -38.29 1.95 -22.94
CA ASP A 387 -39.58 1.37 -23.28
C ASP A 387 -40.22 2.03 -24.54
N GLU A 388 -39.97 3.33 -24.76
CA GLU A 388 -40.42 4.08 -25.95
C GLU A 388 -39.63 3.72 -27.22
N GLY A 389 -38.38 3.27 -27.09
CA GLY A 389 -37.49 2.87 -28.19
C GLY A 389 -36.99 4.03 -29.07
N GLY A 390 -35.98 3.77 -29.91
CA GLY A 390 -35.56 4.69 -30.99
C GLY A 390 -34.40 5.65 -30.71
N PHE A 391 -33.56 5.41 -29.69
CA PHE A 391 -32.40 6.25 -29.37
C PHE A 391 -31.08 5.44 -29.40
N LEU A 392 -30.00 6.02 -29.91
CA LEU A 392 -28.67 5.37 -29.90
C LEU A 392 -28.01 5.53 -28.52
N VAL A 393 -27.19 4.56 -28.09
CA VAL A 393 -26.41 4.63 -26.83
C VAL A 393 -25.53 5.89 -26.75
N GLY A 394 -25.07 6.41 -27.90
CA GLY A 394 -24.36 7.68 -27.98
C GLY A 394 -25.23 8.90 -27.62
N ASP A 395 -26.50 8.90 -28.03
CA ASP A 395 -27.44 10.00 -27.81
C ASP A 395 -27.87 10.08 -26.35
N VAL A 396 -28.05 8.93 -25.69
CA VAL A 396 -28.41 8.85 -24.27
C VAL A 396 -27.26 9.31 -23.37
N ASN A 397 -26.03 8.92 -23.68
CA ASN A 397 -24.86 9.37 -22.91
C ASN A 397 -24.61 10.88 -23.10
N GLY A 398 -24.76 11.40 -24.33
CA GLY A 398 -24.67 12.84 -24.59
C GLY A 398 -25.76 13.64 -23.85
N ALA A 399 -26.99 13.13 -23.86
CA ALA A 399 -28.10 13.72 -23.12
C ALA A 399 -27.90 13.68 -21.61
N ALA A 400 -27.31 12.60 -21.08
CA ALA A 400 -26.99 12.47 -19.67
C ALA A 400 -25.96 13.51 -19.20
N VAL A 401 -24.91 13.78 -20.00
CA VAL A 401 -23.95 14.85 -19.72
C VAL A 401 -24.66 16.19 -19.61
N ALA A 402 -25.46 16.54 -20.63
CA ALA A 402 -26.15 17.81 -20.72
C ALA A 402 -27.18 17.99 -19.59
N ALA A 403 -27.99 16.95 -19.33
CA ALA A 403 -28.97 16.94 -18.26
C ALA A 403 -28.30 17.11 -16.88
N GLY A 404 -27.18 16.42 -16.64
CA GLY A 404 -26.43 16.56 -15.39
C GLY A 404 -25.89 17.98 -15.23
N ALA A 405 -25.22 18.52 -16.25
CA ALA A 405 -24.71 19.88 -16.24
C ALA A 405 -25.79 20.94 -15.99
N ASN A 406 -27.01 20.71 -16.49
CA ASN A 406 -28.17 21.59 -16.29
C ASN A 406 -28.96 21.31 -15.01
N GLN A 407 -28.54 20.36 -14.18
CA GLN A 407 -29.22 19.96 -12.95
C GLN A 407 -30.63 19.39 -13.20
N GLU A 408 -30.87 18.85 -14.38
CA GLU A 408 -32.14 18.28 -14.79
C GLU A 408 -32.12 16.76 -14.72
N ALA A 409 -33.19 16.18 -14.18
CA ALA A 409 -33.43 14.74 -14.23
C ALA A 409 -34.14 14.30 -15.53
N ASP A 410 -34.59 15.25 -16.35
CA ASP A 410 -35.33 14.97 -17.59
C ASP A 410 -34.38 14.90 -18.79
N LEU A 411 -34.20 13.69 -19.32
CA LEU A 411 -33.40 13.45 -20.51
C LEU A 411 -34.10 13.94 -21.79
N TYR A 412 -35.42 14.10 -21.78
CA TYR A 412 -36.21 14.36 -22.99
C TYR A 412 -35.84 15.68 -23.67
N TRP A 413 -35.50 16.70 -22.89
CA TRP A 413 -35.07 18.01 -23.40
C TRP A 413 -33.60 18.06 -23.81
N ASN A 414 -32.82 17.09 -23.35
CA ASN A 414 -31.38 17.00 -23.55
C ASN A 414 -30.99 15.98 -24.64
N LEU A 415 -31.92 15.15 -25.08
CA LEU A 415 -31.76 14.29 -26.24
C LEU A 415 -31.66 15.14 -27.50
N PRO A 416 -30.59 15.01 -28.31
CA PRO A 416 -30.53 15.64 -29.61
C PRO A 416 -31.69 15.09 -30.45
N ARG A 417 -32.73 15.89 -30.65
CA ARG A 417 -33.97 15.50 -31.37
C ARG A 417 -33.77 15.25 -32.87
N GLN A 418 -32.54 15.08 -33.32
CA GLN A 418 -32.15 14.86 -34.71
C GLN A 418 -31.19 13.68 -34.70
N LEU A 419 -31.62 12.49 -35.12
CA LEU A 419 -31.29 11.99 -36.45
C LEU A 419 -32.46 11.18 -37.05
N LYS A 420 -33.62 11.81 -37.28
CA LYS A 420 -34.45 11.41 -38.42
C LYS A 420 -33.75 11.89 -39.69
N ALA A 421 -32.95 11.01 -40.32
CA ALA A 421 -32.96 10.72 -41.77
C ALA A 421 -31.61 10.29 -42.39
N THR A 422 -30.42 10.54 -41.80
CA THR A 422 -29.18 10.40 -42.62
C THR A 422 -27.93 9.78 -41.99
N VAL A 423 -27.90 9.37 -40.73
CA VAL A 423 -26.76 8.56 -40.21
C VAL A 423 -27.19 7.12 -40.05
N ALA A 424 -27.37 6.47 -41.20
CA ALA A 424 -27.42 5.03 -41.34
C ALA A 424 -26.00 4.47 -41.15
N ALA A 425 -25.67 4.04 -39.93
CA ALA A 425 -24.75 2.93 -39.62
C ALA A 425 -24.44 2.90 -38.11
N GLY A 426 -25.22 2.15 -37.34
CA GLY A 426 -24.92 1.93 -35.93
C GLY A 426 -26.05 1.29 -35.13
N PHE A 427 -26.42 0.07 -35.52
CA PHE A 427 -27.18 -0.94 -34.74
C PHE A 427 -28.38 -0.44 -33.89
N PRO A 428 -29.64 -0.64 -34.35
CA PRO A 428 -30.80 -0.60 -33.46
C PRO A 428 -30.72 -1.74 -32.44
N LEU A 429 -31.08 -1.45 -31.18
CA LEU A 429 -31.29 -2.46 -30.13
C LEU A 429 -32.29 -3.52 -30.63
N SER A 430 -31.86 -4.77 -30.79
CA SER A 430 -32.77 -5.90 -30.99
C SER A 430 -33.22 -6.43 -29.63
N LYS A 431 -34.43 -6.99 -29.59
CA LYS A 431 -35.09 -7.55 -28.40
C LYS A 431 -34.36 -8.75 -27.76
N GLU A 432 -33.18 -9.12 -28.23
CA GLU A 432 -32.45 -10.33 -27.84
C GLU A 432 -31.31 -10.05 -26.82
N GLU A 433 -31.13 -8.79 -26.40
CA GLU A 433 -30.16 -8.41 -25.34
C GLU A 433 -30.85 -7.99 -24.00
N VAL A 434 -32.00 -8.61 -23.68
CA VAL A 434 -32.64 -8.63 -22.34
C VAL A 434 -32.54 -10.03 -21.79
#